data_AF-A0A7W0XSK7-F1
#
_entry.id   AF-A0A7W0XSK7-F1
#
_cell.length_a   1.000
_cell.length_b   1.000
_cell.length_c   1.000
_cell.angle_alpha   90.00
_cell.angle_beta   90.00
_cell.angle_gamma   90.00
#
_symmetry.space_group_name_H-M   'P 1'
#
loop_
_entity.id
_entity.type
_entity.pdbx_description
1 polymer ?
#
loop_
_entity_poly.entity_id
_entity_poly.type
_entity_poly.pdbx_seq_one_letter_code
_entity_poly.pdbx_strand_id
1 'polypeptide(L)'
;MSVEADVGVDFRPSRHGWRFGNDWPDGAAVIVAGRTLGRVHGGLCGGMASTAGQAWSSGRLLPALSRPPTDGDVAAQLWRAQVRGLDLP
;
A
#
# COMPACT_ATOMS: atom_id res chain seq x y z
N MET A 1 -35.34 -9.65 18.15
CA MET A 1 -34.98 -8.39 17.49
C MET A 1 -33.48 -8.47 17.22
N SER A 2 -33.12 -8.94 16.03
CA SER A 2 -31.72 -9.14 15.66
C SER A 2 -31.14 -7.79 15.28
N VAL A 3 -30.16 -7.31 16.06
CA VAL A 3 -29.35 -6.18 15.65
C VAL A 3 -28.39 -6.68 14.58
N GLU A 4 -28.67 -6.35 13.32
CA GLU A 4 -27.65 -6.45 12.29
C GLU A 4 -26.51 -5.52 12.71
N ALA A 5 -25.34 -6.09 13.00
CA ALA A 5 -24.16 -5.30 13.29
C ALA A 5 -23.87 -4.45 12.07
N ASP A 6 -23.98 -3.13 12.23
CA ASP A 6 -23.40 -2.17 11.31
C ASP A 6 -21.92 -2.55 11.17
N VAL A 7 -21.54 -3.18 10.05
CA VAL A 7 -20.15 -3.51 9.72
C VAL A 7 -19.44 -2.23 9.27
N GLY A 8 -19.65 -1.17 10.03
CA GLY A 8 -19.13 0.15 9.84
C GLY A 8 -17.61 0.09 9.81
N VAL A 9 -17.07 0.58 8.71
CA VAL A 9 -15.67 0.84 8.43
C VAL A 9 -14.99 1.70 9.51
N ASP A 10 -14.67 1.15 10.69
CA ASP A 10 -13.82 1.85 11.70
C ASP A 10 -12.32 1.87 11.31
N PHE A 11 -12.04 1.73 10.00
CA PHE A 11 -10.71 1.99 9.49
C PHE A 11 -10.40 3.48 9.57
N ARG A 12 -9.53 3.84 10.51
CA ARG A 12 -8.93 5.17 10.62
C ARG A 12 -7.51 5.20 10.04
N PRO A 13 -7.23 5.94 8.96
CA PRO A 13 -5.89 6.05 8.39
C PRO A 13 -4.83 6.49 9.42
N SER A 14 -5.18 7.39 10.35
CA SER A 14 -4.27 7.86 11.40
C SER A 14 -3.84 6.79 12.40
N ARG A 15 -4.60 5.69 12.51
CA ARG A 15 -4.31 4.59 13.45
C ARG A 15 -3.84 3.32 12.73
N HIS A 16 -4.44 3.03 11.58
CA HIS A 16 -4.28 1.76 10.88
C HIS A 16 -3.57 1.90 9.53
N GLY A 17 -3.35 3.13 9.06
CA GLY A 17 -2.62 3.43 7.83
C GLY A 17 -1.12 3.59 8.05
N TRP A 18 -0.40 3.79 6.94
CA TRP A 18 1.03 4.07 6.94
C TRP A 18 1.33 5.42 7.59
N ARG A 19 2.47 5.51 8.29
CA ARG A 19 2.93 6.74 8.97
C ARG A 19 3.85 7.62 8.11
N PHE A 20 3.98 7.29 6.83
CA PHE A 20 4.79 8.01 5.86
C PHE A 20 3.96 8.41 4.65
N GLY A 21 4.36 9.50 3.99
CA GLY A 21 3.78 9.96 2.73
C GLY A 21 4.13 9.05 1.56
N ASN A 22 3.27 9.02 0.55
CA ASN A 22 3.56 8.33 -0.70
C ASN A 22 4.52 9.17 -1.56
N ASP A 23 5.76 9.26 -1.12
CA ASP A 23 6.82 9.99 -1.82
C ASP A 23 7.70 9.01 -2.63
N TRP A 24 7.14 7.83 -2.97
CA TRP A 24 7.90 6.68 -3.42
C TRP A 24 7.63 6.30 -4.89
N PRO A 25 8.63 5.85 -5.65
CA PRO A 25 10.06 6.09 -5.44
C PRO A 25 10.42 7.52 -5.84
N ASP A 26 11.32 8.18 -5.11
CA ASP A 26 11.82 9.48 -5.53
C ASP A 26 12.74 9.32 -6.75
N GLY A 27 12.20 9.55 -7.95
CA GLY A 27 12.95 9.55 -9.21
C GLY A 27 13.44 8.20 -9.71
N ALA A 28 13.08 7.06 -9.08
CA ALA A 28 13.47 5.75 -9.59
C ALA A 28 12.67 5.39 -10.85
N ALA A 29 13.38 4.87 -11.84
CA ALA A 29 12.77 4.34 -13.04
C ALA A 29 11.97 3.09 -12.69
N VAL A 30 10.68 3.09 -12.99
CA VAL A 30 9.85 1.89 -12.86
C VAL A 30 10.10 1.02 -14.10
N ILE A 31 10.61 -0.19 -13.89
CA ILE A 31 10.87 -1.16 -14.96
C ILE A 31 9.85 -2.29 -14.85
N VAL A 32 9.01 -2.43 -15.87
CA VAL A 32 8.03 -3.52 -15.97
C VAL A 32 8.34 -4.34 -17.21
N ALA A 33 8.53 -5.66 -17.06
CA ALA A 33 8.89 -6.57 -18.17
C ALA A 33 10.08 -6.07 -19.02
N GLY A 34 11.10 -5.49 -18.38
CA GLY A 34 12.28 -4.95 -19.07
C GLY A 34 12.04 -3.62 -19.80
N ARG A 35 10.86 -3.01 -19.68
CA ARG A 35 10.53 -1.69 -20.24
C ARG A 35 10.48 -0.65 -19.12
N THR A 36 11.23 0.43 -19.30
CA THR A 36 11.16 1.60 -18.42
C THR A 36 9.85 2.34 -18.69
N LEU A 37 8.95 2.38 -17.71
CA LEU A 37 7.68 3.12 -17.78
C LEU A 37 7.85 4.62 -17.46
N GLY A 38 9.02 5.03 -16.96
CA GLY A 38 9.36 6.42 -16.66
C GLY A 38 9.73 6.64 -15.19
N ARG A 39 9.95 7.91 -14.83
CA ARG A 39 10.11 8.34 -13.43
C ARG A 39 8.72 8.55 -12.84
N VAL A 40 8.38 7.73 -11.86
CA VAL A 40 7.10 7.85 -11.15
C VAL A 40 7.36 8.57 -9.84
N HIS A 41 6.67 9.68 -9.59
CA HIS A 41 6.71 10.39 -8.32
C HIS A 41 5.45 10.02 -7.52
N GLY A 42 5.61 9.44 -6.34
CA GLY A 42 4.47 8.99 -5.53
C GLY A 42 3.62 7.89 -6.18
N GLY A 43 4.26 6.87 -6.74
CA GLY A 43 3.65 5.81 -7.54
C GLY A 43 3.00 4.64 -6.81
N LEU A 44 3.03 4.61 -5.48
CA LEU A 44 2.66 3.42 -4.69
C LEU A 44 1.36 3.58 -3.90
N CYS A 45 0.56 4.60 -4.19
CA CYS A 45 -0.70 4.85 -3.48
C CYS A 45 -1.63 3.62 -3.47
N GLY A 46 -1.73 2.91 -4.59
CA GLY A 46 -2.52 1.67 -4.69
C GLY A 46 -1.96 0.57 -3.81
N GLY A 47 -0.66 0.30 -3.91
CA GLY A 47 0.01 -0.71 -3.08
C GLY A 47 -0.12 -0.41 -1.58
N MET A 48 0.02 0.86 -1.19
CA MET A 48 -0.15 1.31 0.18
C MET A 48 -1.58 1.12 0.69
N ALA A 49 -2.58 1.53 -0.10
CA ALA A 49 -3.98 1.41 0.25
C ALA A 49 -4.42 -0.06 0.37
N SER A 50 -4.07 -0.89 -0.61
CA SER A 50 -4.39 -2.33 -0.60
C SER A 50 -3.75 -3.05 0.59
N THR A 51 -2.49 -2.73 0.91
CA THR A 51 -1.80 -3.36 2.04
C THR A 51 -2.39 -2.93 3.38
N ALA A 52 -2.76 -1.65 3.53
CA ALA A 52 -3.43 -1.15 4.73
C ALA A 52 -4.81 -1.80 4.94
N GLY A 53 -5.60 -1.91 3.87
CA GLY A 53 -6.90 -2.59 3.91
C GLY A 53 -6.78 -4.06 4.29
N GLN A 54 -5.82 -4.78 3.71
CA GLN A 54 -5.56 -6.19 4.05
C GLN A 54 -5.16 -6.35 5.53
N ALA A 55 -4.22 -5.53 6.01
CA ALA A 55 -3.79 -5.57 7.40
C ALA A 55 -4.96 -5.34 8.35
N TRP A 56 -5.77 -4.30 8.11
CA TRP A 56 -6.96 -4.01 8.91
C TRP A 56 -7.97 -5.16 8.88
N SER A 57 -8.30 -5.69 7.70
CA SER A 57 -9.27 -6.79 7.56
C SER A 57 -8.83 -8.07 8.29
N SER A 58 -7.52 -8.24 8.49
CA SER A 58 -6.92 -9.37 9.20
C SER A 58 -6.63 -9.06 10.68
N GLY A 59 -7.07 -7.92 11.20
CA GLY A 59 -6.80 -7.50 12.59
C GLY A 59 -5.32 -7.23 12.89
N ARG A 60 -4.51 -6.96 11.87
CA ARG A 60 -3.07 -6.70 11.98
C ARG A 60 -2.77 -5.20 11.93
N LEU A 61 -1.76 -4.79 12.69
CA LEU A 61 -1.17 -3.47 12.56
C LEU A 61 -0.11 -3.45 11.45
N LEU A 62 0.01 -2.31 10.78
CA LEU A 62 1.13 -2.06 9.87
C LEU A 62 2.43 -1.85 10.64
N PRO A 63 3.59 -2.16 10.04
CA PRO A 63 4.89 -1.81 10.59
C PRO A 63 4.99 -0.32 10.89
N ALA A 64 5.57 0.03 12.05
CA ALA A 64 5.77 1.41 12.49
C ALA A 64 6.96 2.08 11.78
N LEU A 65 6.90 2.20 10.45
CA LEU A 65 7.92 2.86 9.64
C LEU A 65 7.63 4.37 9.57
N SER A 66 8.64 5.20 9.80
CA SER A 66 8.55 6.66 9.67
C SER A 66 8.91 7.19 8.29
N ARG A 67 9.46 6.33 7.41
CA ARG A 67 9.83 6.63 6.03
C ARG A 67 9.43 5.48 5.11
N PRO A 68 9.18 5.73 3.82
CA PRO A 68 8.94 4.66 2.86
C PRO A 68 10.15 3.71 2.79
N PRO A 69 9.96 2.39 2.91
CA PRO A 69 11.06 1.43 2.74
C PRO A 69 11.46 1.40 1.26
N THR A 70 12.76 1.51 0.97
CA THR A 70 13.29 1.45 -0.40
C THR A 70 13.60 0.04 -0.87
N ASP A 71 13.75 -0.90 0.06
CA ASP A 71 14.10 -2.30 -0.17
C ASP A 71 13.52 -3.22 0.94
N GLY A 72 13.83 -4.52 0.83
CA GLY A 72 13.33 -5.54 1.76
C GLY A 72 11.88 -5.95 1.55
N ASP A 73 11.36 -6.75 2.50
CA ASP A 73 10.07 -7.43 2.33
C ASP A 73 8.88 -6.48 2.26
N VAL A 74 8.89 -5.39 3.03
CA VAL A 74 7.80 -4.40 3.01
C VAL A 74 7.77 -3.66 1.68
N ALA A 75 8.92 -3.23 1.17
CA ALA A 75 9.04 -2.61 -0.14
C ALA A 75 8.54 -3.56 -1.26
N ALA A 76 8.96 -4.83 -1.21
CA ALA A 76 8.52 -5.85 -2.16
C ALA A 76 7.00 -6.12 -2.07
N GLN A 77 6.44 -6.15 -0.86
CA GLN A 77 5.01 -6.31 -0.65
C GLN A 77 4.21 -5.16 -1.27
N LEU A 78 4.60 -3.91 -1.01
CA LEU A 78 3.93 -2.72 -1.54
C LEU A 78 3.96 -2.70 -3.07
N TRP A 79 5.11 -3.04 -3.68
CA TRP A 79 5.23 -3.16 -5.13
C TRP A 79 4.31 -4.23 -5.72
N ARG A 80 4.29 -5.43 -5.13
CA ARG A 80 3.40 -6.51 -5.58
C ARG A 80 1.94 -6.11 -5.46
N ALA A 81 1.56 -5.44 -4.38
CA ALA A 81 0.20 -4.94 -4.19
C ALA A 81 -0.17 -3.89 -5.25
N GLN A 82 0.75 -2.96 -5.55
CA GLN A 82 0.55 -1.96 -6.61
C GLN A 82 0.34 -2.63 -7.97
N VAL A 83 1.23 -3.55 -8.35
CA VAL A 83 1.15 -4.25 -9.65
C VAL A 83 -0.13 -5.08 -9.76
N ARG A 84 -0.51 -5.81 -8.70
CA ARG A 84 -1.78 -6.55 -8.67
C ARG A 84 -2.99 -5.63 -8.84
N GLY A 85 -2.95 -4.43 -8.25
CA GLY A 85 -4.02 -3.45 -8.38
C GLY A 85 -4.19 -2.88 -9.79
N LEU A 86 -3.21 -3.06 -10.68
CA LEU A 86 -3.33 -2.66 -12.09
C LEU A 86 -4.11 -3.66 -12.94
N ASP A 87 -4.38 -4.87 -12.40
CA ASP A 87 -5.13 -5.94 -13.08
C ASP A 87 -4.69 -6.15 -14.53
N LEU A 88 -3.36 -6.14 -14.74
CA LEU A 88 -2.78 -6.32 -16.07
C LEU A 88 -2.97 -7.77 -16.53
N PRO A 89 -3.29 -8.00 -17.82
CA PRO A 89 -3.47 -9.34 -18.38
C PRO A 89 -2.19 -10.18 -18.43
#